data_AF-A0A1V1P1F0-F1
#
_entry.id   AF-A0A1V1P1F0-F1
#
_cell.length_a   1.000
_cell.length_b   1.000
_cell.length_c   1.000
_cell.angle_alpha   90.00
_cell.angle_beta   90.00
_cell.angle_gamma   90.00
#
_symmetry.space_group_name_H-M   'P 1'
#
loop_
_entity.id
_entity.type
_entity.pdbx_description
1 polymer ?
#
loop_
_entity_poly.entity_id
_entity_poly.type
_entity_poly.pdbx_seq_one_letter_code
_entity_poly.pdbx_strand_id
1 'polypeptide(L)'
;MIASSDGYFLKRIFEDSKLSKTSSFYGVYYLNESDTKYWLSHLETESAITALKLTKSQIDFIWKYMGGSMWEISDLLGKLISCSKKNKVSDELLNDKIQKKIEENCARFEHYSGLSEKRGVLLQEIYNCCSRDNHFKPRDMKPLVKNNIFDENELSQELNRLVQLNYLAFDPTRSTLQLQGNTMFYGLQAFIKLTGAEHGKQI
;
A
#
# COMPACT_ATOMS: atom_id res chain seq x y z
N MET A 1 3.35 18.14 15.14
CA MET A 1 3.53 16.97 14.26
C MET A 1 2.19 16.71 13.58
N ILE A 2 1.99 17.18 12.34
CA ILE A 2 0.74 16.95 11.61
C ILE A 2 0.94 15.65 10.83
N ALA A 3 0.61 14.53 11.47
CA ALA A 3 0.55 13.22 10.83
C ALA A 3 -0.93 12.95 10.47
N SER A 4 -1.37 13.52 9.35
CA SER A 4 -2.59 13.09 8.67
C SER A 4 -2.15 12.54 7.33
N SER A 5 -2.62 11.35 6.97
CA SER A 5 -2.41 10.82 5.63
C SER A 5 -2.73 11.89 4.60
N ASP A 6 -1.88 12.02 3.57
CA ASP A 6 -1.97 13.11 2.60
C ASP A 6 -3.40 13.23 2.04
N GLY A 7 -4.11 12.11 1.87
CA GLY A 7 -5.52 12.09 1.46
C GLY A 7 -6.53 12.68 2.46
N TYR A 8 -6.36 12.49 3.77
CA TYR A 8 -7.25 13.09 4.78
C TYR A 8 -6.99 14.59 4.94
N PHE A 9 -5.71 15.00 4.87
CA PHE A 9 -5.33 16.42 4.82
C PHE A 9 -5.92 17.11 3.59
N LEU A 10 -5.75 16.50 2.41
CA LEU A 10 -6.27 17.00 1.14
C LEU A 10 -7.79 17.04 1.13
N LYS A 11 -8.49 16.03 1.69
CA LYS A 11 -9.96 16.05 1.83
C LYS A 11 -10.42 17.22 2.68
N ARG A 12 -9.77 17.46 3.82
CA ARG A 12 -10.13 18.57 4.71
C ARG A 12 -9.91 19.93 4.04
N ILE A 13 -8.76 20.13 3.38
CA ILE A 13 -8.51 21.32 2.55
C ILE A 13 -9.57 21.47 1.46
N PHE A 14 -9.96 20.38 0.80
CA PHE A 14 -10.91 20.37 -0.30
C PHE A 14 -12.33 20.76 0.13
N GLU A 15 -12.82 20.15 1.21
CA GLU A 15 -14.12 20.46 1.81
C GLU A 15 -14.14 21.90 2.34
N ASP A 16 -13.07 22.31 3.03
CA ASP A 16 -12.97 23.65 3.63
C ASP A 16 -12.79 24.76 2.57
N SER A 17 -12.19 24.47 1.40
CA SER A 17 -11.89 25.47 0.36
C SER A 17 -12.96 25.60 -0.73
N LYS A 18 -14.06 24.82 -0.70
CA LYS A 18 -15.10 24.78 -1.76
C LYS A 18 -14.54 24.54 -3.17
N LEU A 19 -13.37 23.89 -3.30
CA LEU A 19 -12.69 23.61 -4.57
C LEU A 19 -13.28 22.41 -5.33
N SER A 20 -14.50 22.00 -4.98
CA SER A 20 -15.19 20.84 -5.56
C SER A 20 -15.44 20.95 -7.07
N LYS A 21 -15.34 22.15 -7.65
CA LYS A 21 -15.59 22.41 -9.06
C LYS A 21 -14.34 22.54 -9.95
N THR A 22 -13.12 22.52 -9.41
CA THR A 22 -11.94 23.00 -10.18
C THR A 22 -10.67 22.15 -10.12
N SER A 23 -10.60 21.04 -9.39
CA SER A 23 -9.31 20.38 -9.17
C SER A 23 -9.28 18.90 -9.56
N SER A 24 -8.57 18.63 -10.65
CA SER A 24 -8.04 17.33 -11.07
C SER A 24 -6.80 16.89 -10.25
N PHE A 25 -6.50 17.53 -9.12
CA PHE A 25 -5.18 17.50 -8.45
C PHE A 25 -5.06 16.59 -7.20
N TYR A 26 -6.00 15.69 -6.92
CA TYR A 26 -6.10 15.07 -5.57
C TYR A 26 -5.57 13.64 -5.41
N GLY A 27 -4.99 13.03 -6.44
CA GLY A 27 -4.32 11.73 -6.29
C GLY A 27 -2.86 11.90 -5.86
N VAL A 28 -2.41 11.17 -4.84
CA VAL A 28 -1.00 10.74 -4.80
C VAL A 28 -0.85 9.78 -5.98
N TYR A 29 -0.53 10.32 -7.16
CA TYR A 29 -0.46 9.53 -8.38
C TYR A 29 0.79 8.67 -8.33
N TYR A 30 0.57 7.38 -8.12
CA TYR A 30 1.56 6.37 -8.46
C TYR A 30 1.82 6.44 -9.97
N LEU A 31 3.09 6.31 -10.36
CA LEU A 31 3.46 6.17 -11.76
C LEU A 31 2.75 4.95 -12.36
N ASN A 32 2.37 5.02 -13.63
CA ASN A 32 1.91 3.83 -14.34
C ASN A 32 3.09 2.88 -14.61
N GLU A 33 2.80 1.68 -15.09
CA GLU A 33 3.82 0.66 -15.36
C GLU A 33 4.88 1.14 -16.35
N SER A 34 4.46 1.77 -17.44
CA SER A 34 5.35 2.25 -18.50
C SER A 34 6.32 3.28 -17.94
N ASP A 35 5.82 4.28 -17.24
CA ASP A 35 6.63 5.37 -16.68
C ASP A 35 7.57 4.85 -15.58
N THR A 36 7.09 3.93 -14.74
CA THR A 36 7.93 3.31 -13.70
C THR A 36 9.08 2.51 -14.32
N LYS A 37 8.80 1.69 -15.32
CA LYS A 37 9.83 0.89 -15.99
C LYS A 37 10.79 1.75 -16.79
N TYR A 38 10.29 2.82 -17.41
CA TYR A 38 11.12 3.80 -18.10
C TYR A 38 12.09 4.46 -17.12
N TRP A 39 11.58 5.02 -16.03
CA TRP A 39 12.39 5.64 -14.99
C TRP A 39 13.48 4.68 -14.46
N LEU A 40 13.10 3.46 -14.07
CA LEU A 40 14.03 2.48 -13.50
C LEU A 40 15.08 1.97 -14.50
N SER A 41 14.82 2.06 -15.81
CA SER A 41 15.80 1.74 -16.85
C SER A 41 16.73 2.91 -17.22
N HIS A 42 16.41 4.12 -16.75
CA HIS A 42 17.12 5.37 -17.06
C HIS A 42 17.54 6.13 -15.79
N LEU A 43 17.91 5.42 -14.72
CA LEU A 43 18.27 6.00 -13.43
C LEU A 43 19.39 7.07 -13.50
N GLU A 44 20.31 6.95 -14.46
CA GLU A 44 21.36 7.94 -14.68
C GLU A 44 20.81 9.29 -15.14
N THR A 45 19.93 9.30 -16.15
CA THR A 45 19.40 10.55 -16.73
C THR A 45 18.24 11.12 -15.92
N GLU A 46 17.37 10.25 -15.39
CA GLU A 46 16.16 10.66 -14.67
C GLU A 46 16.41 10.94 -13.18
N SER A 47 17.53 10.46 -12.62
CA SER A 47 17.79 10.57 -11.17
C SER A 47 19.25 10.75 -10.78
N ALA A 48 20.17 10.93 -11.76
CA ALA A 48 21.61 11.05 -11.52
C ALA A 48 22.22 9.87 -10.73
N ILE A 49 21.60 8.69 -10.76
CA ILE A 49 22.09 7.48 -10.09
C ILE A 49 22.90 6.68 -11.11
N THR A 50 24.24 6.80 -11.03
CA THR A 50 25.19 6.02 -11.85
C THR A 50 25.73 4.80 -11.12
N ALA A 51 25.61 4.78 -9.79
CA ALA A 51 26.11 3.72 -8.91
C ALA A 51 25.26 2.44 -8.93
N LEU A 52 24.16 2.40 -9.68
CA LEU A 52 23.26 1.25 -9.73
C LEU A 52 22.62 1.14 -11.11
N LYS A 53 22.72 -0.05 -11.71
CA LYS A 53 22.04 -0.42 -12.94
C LYS A 53 21.20 -1.67 -12.71
N LEU A 54 19.90 -1.55 -12.89
CA LEU A 54 18.96 -2.64 -12.73
C LEU A 54 18.82 -3.44 -14.03
N THR A 55 18.62 -4.75 -13.90
CA THR A 55 18.23 -5.60 -15.03
C THR A 55 16.72 -5.49 -15.28
N LYS A 56 16.26 -5.89 -16.47
CA LYS A 56 14.81 -5.94 -16.78
C LYS A 56 14.03 -6.78 -15.76
N SER A 57 14.56 -7.93 -15.35
CA SER A 57 13.91 -8.78 -14.34
C SER A 57 13.80 -8.10 -12.98
N GLN A 58 14.83 -7.36 -12.56
CA GLN A 58 14.81 -6.58 -11.31
C GLN A 58 13.78 -5.45 -11.37
N ILE A 59 13.67 -4.76 -12.51
CA ILE A 59 12.68 -3.72 -12.74
C ILE A 59 11.26 -4.30 -12.68
N ASP A 60 11.01 -5.42 -13.37
CA ASP A 60 9.72 -6.10 -13.32
C ASP A 60 9.38 -6.57 -11.90
N PHE A 61 10.39 -7.01 -11.13
CA PHE A 61 10.24 -7.42 -9.75
C PHE A 61 9.89 -6.24 -8.82
N ILE A 62 10.56 -5.10 -8.98
CA ILE A 62 10.23 -3.87 -8.27
C ILE A 62 8.81 -3.43 -8.60
N TRP A 63 8.43 -3.38 -9.88
CA TRP A 63 7.07 -3.02 -10.29
C TRP A 63 6.02 -3.93 -9.65
N LYS A 64 6.24 -5.24 -9.65
CA LYS A 64 5.32 -6.20 -9.04
C LYS A 64 5.03 -5.85 -7.58
N TYR A 65 6.05 -5.62 -6.77
CA TYR A 65 5.90 -5.47 -5.32
C TYR A 65 5.70 -4.04 -4.84
N MET A 66 6.16 -3.03 -5.58
CA MET A 66 6.10 -1.62 -5.19
C MET A 66 5.15 -0.79 -6.06
N GLY A 67 4.70 -1.33 -7.21
CA GLY A 67 3.89 -0.60 -8.17
C GLY A 67 4.59 0.68 -8.63
N GLY A 68 3.84 1.76 -8.75
CA GLY A 68 4.36 3.09 -9.12
C GLY A 68 4.72 3.99 -7.94
N SER A 69 4.97 3.40 -6.77
CA SER A 69 5.29 4.12 -5.53
C SER A 69 6.68 4.74 -5.59
N MET A 70 6.78 5.95 -6.15
CA MET A 70 8.06 6.67 -6.26
C MET A 70 8.79 6.74 -4.91
N TRP A 71 8.08 7.02 -3.82
CA TRP A 71 8.68 7.09 -2.48
C TRP A 71 9.27 5.74 -2.04
N GLU A 72 8.53 4.63 -2.17
CA GLU A 72 9.04 3.31 -1.78
C GLU A 72 10.17 2.83 -2.68
N ILE A 73 10.07 3.12 -3.98
CA ILE A 73 11.11 2.79 -4.94
C ILE A 73 12.37 3.60 -4.61
N SER A 74 12.27 4.91 -4.36
CA SER A 74 13.43 5.74 -3.99
C SER A 74 14.08 5.27 -2.68
N ASP A 75 13.29 4.92 -1.65
CA ASP A 75 13.80 4.34 -0.40
C ASP A 75 14.55 3.02 -0.66
N LEU A 76 13.97 2.13 -1.49
CA LEU A 76 14.63 0.89 -1.90
C LEU A 76 15.94 1.17 -2.65
N LEU A 77 15.93 2.05 -3.65
CA LEU A 77 17.11 2.39 -4.44
C LEU A 77 18.24 2.92 -3.54
N GLY A 78 17.94 3.80 -2.58
CA GLY A 78 18.92 4.29 -1.61
C GLY A 78 19.58 3.15 -0.82
N LYS A 79 18.79 2.17 -0.37
CA LYS A 79 19.30 0.97 0.31
C LYS A 79 20.16 0.12 -0.62
N LEU A 80 19.74 -0.10 -1.86
CA LEU A 80 20.48 -0.93 -2.83
C LEU A 80 21.80 -0.29 -3.27
N ILE A 81 21.83 1.04 -3.47
CA ILE A 81 23.05 1.79 -3.83
C ILE A 81 24.16 1.52 -2.80
N SER A 82 23.82 1.58 -1.51
CA SER A 82 24.77 1.37 -0.41
C SER A 82 25.42 -0.03 -0.41
N CYS A 83 24.77 -1.01 -1.02
CA CYS A 83 25.22 -2.39 -1.09
C CYS A 83 25.67 -2.81 -2.50
N SER A 84 25.61 -1.90 -3.47
CA SER A 84 25.96 -2.17 -4.85
C SER A 84 27.46 -2.41 -5.01
N LYS A 85 27.83 -3.34 -5.90
CA LYS A 85 29.22 -3.58 -6.28
C LYS A 85 29.34 -3.51 -7.80
N LYS A 86 30.26 -2.67 -8.29
CA LYS A 86 30.45 -2.43 -9.74
C LYS A 86 29.13 -2.08 -10.43
N ASN A 87 28.35 -1.20 -9.81
CA ASN A 87 27.04 -0.72 -10.28
C ASN A 87 25.96 -1.79 -10.44
N LYS A 88 26.10 -2.93 -9.77
CA LYS A 88 25.13 -4.03 -9.82
C LYS A 88 24.72 -4.45 -8.42
N VAL A 89 23.52 -5.01 -8.33
CA VAL A 89 22.99 -5.69 -7.17
C VAL A 89 22.49 -7.08 -7.57
N SER A 90 22.56 -8.04 -6.65
CA SER A 90 22.05 -9.39 -6.90
C SER A 90 20.54 -9.46 -6.67
N ASP A 91 19.89 -10.42 -7.30
CA ASP A 91 18.45 -10.63 -7.17
C ASP A 91 18.07 -11.04 -5.74
N GLU A 92 18.96 -11.76 -5.03
CA GLU A 92 18.76 -12.14 -3.63
C GLU A 92 18.73 -10.92 -2.73
N LEU A 93 19.63 -9.94 -2.92
CA LEU A 93 19.64 -8.74 -2.10
C LEU A 93 18.44 -7.84 -2.38
N LEU A 94 18.03 -7.71 -3.66
CA LEU A 94 16.82 -7.01 -4.02
C LEU A 94 15.60 -7.66 -3.34
N ASN A 95 15.50 -8.98 -3.43
CA ASN A 95 14.42 -9.74 -2.81
C ASN A 95 14.42 -9.56 -1.28
N ASP A 96 15.57 -9.67 -0.62
CA ASP A 96 15.71 -9.44 0.83
C ASP A 96 15.12 -8.08 1.26
N LYS A 97 15.46 -7.00 0.55
CA LYS A 97 14.95 -5.65 0.89
C LYS A 97 13.45 -5.52 0.68
N ILE A 98 12.92 -6.12 -0.38
CA ILE A 98 11.47 -6.11 -0.65
C ILE A 98 10.72 -6.98 0.37
N GLN A 99 11.21 -8.19 0.67
CA GLN A 99 10.59 -9.07 1.67
C GLN A 99 10.58 -8.42 3.04
N LYS A 100 11.68 -7.78 3.46
CA LYS A 100 11.71 -7.05 4.73
C LYS A 100 10.62 -5.97 4.80
N LYS A 101 10.35 -5.25 3.70
CA LYS A 101 9.26 -4.25 3.65
C LYS A 101 7.88 -4.90 3.77
N ILE A 102 7.70 -6.07 3.15
CA ILE A 102 6.46 -6.86 3.25
C ILE A 102 6.26 -7.35 4.69
N GLU A 103 7.32 -7.85 5.34
CA GLU A 103 7.32 -8.27 6.74
C GLU A 103 6.99 -7.10 7.69
N GLU A 104 7.58 -5.93 7.46
CA GLU A 104 7.26 -4.70 8.21
C GLU A 104 5.77 -4.34 8.09
N ASN A 105 5.19 -4.42 6.87
CA ASN A 105 3.76 -4.18 6.69
C ASN A 105 2.88 -5.29 7.26
N CYS A 106 3.33 -6.55 7.22
CA CYS A 106 2.66 -7.67 7.89
C CYS A 106 2.56 -7.42 9.41
N ALA A 107 3.68 -7.09 10.05
CA ALA A 107 3.74 -6.75 11.47
C ALA A 107 2.86 -5.54 11.82
N ARG A 108 2.73 -4.56 10.90
CA ARG A 108 1.77 -3.45 11.05
C ARG A 108 0.33 -3.96 11.11
N PHE A 109 -0.07 -4.92 10.29
CA PHE A 109 -1.42 -5.50 10.36
C PHE A 109 -1.64 -6.31 11.63
N GLU A 110 -0.65 -7.11 12.04
CA GLU A 110 -0.66 -7.84 13.30
C GLU A 110 -0.85 -6.88 14.49
N HIS A 111 -0.07 -5.80 14.53
CA HIS A 111 -0.19 -4.78 15.57
C HIS A 111 -1.56 -4.08 15.57
N TYR A 112 -2.09 -3.74 14.39
CA TYR A 112 -3.41 -3.09 14.29
C TYR A 112 -4.54 -4.02 14.73
N SER A 113 -4.51 -5.28 14.28
CA SER A 113 -5.49 -6.30 14.65
C SER A 113 -5.45 -6.57 16.15
N GLY A 114 -4.24 -6.70 16.71
CA GLY A 114 -4.04 -7.14 18.09
C GLY A 114 -4.85 -8.40 18.37
N LEU A 115 -5.56 -8.42 19.51
CA LEU A 115 -6.45 -9.52 19.91
C LEU A 115 -7.90 -9.34 19.38
N SER A 116 -8.16 -8.35 18.53
CA SER A 116 -9.52 -8.05 18.07
C SER A 116 -9.91 -8.90 16.87
N GLU A 117 -10.77 -9.91 17.10
CA GLU A 117 -11.36 -10.72 16.02
C GLU A 117 -12.09 -9.84 14.98
N LYS A 118 -12.83 -8.82 15.45
CA LYS A 118 -13.53 -7.86 14.57
C LYS A 118 -12.57 -7.18 13.59
N ARG A 119 -11.39 -6.73 14.05
CA ARG A 119 -10.37 -6.13 13.18
C ARG A 119 -9.74 -7.14 12.24
N GLY A 120 -9.50 -8.37 12.69
CA GLY A 120 -9.05 -9.46 11.82
C GLY A 120 -10.01 -9.71 10.65
N VAL A 121 -11.32 -9.79 10.94
CA VAL A 121 -12.36 -9.96 9.91
C VAL A 121 -12.46 -8.75 8.97
N LEU A 122 -12.30 -7.52 9.48
CA LEU A 122 -12.22 -6.31 8.65
C LEU A 122 -11.05 -6.39 7.67
N LEU A 123 -9.86 -6.75 8.14
CA LEU A 123 -8.67 -6.87 7.32
C LEU A 123 -8.80 -7.98 6.25
N GLN A 124 -9.44 -9.10 6.61
CA GLN A 124 -9.76 -10.17 5.66
C GLN A 124 -10.69 -9.66 4.54
N GLU A 125 -11.72 -8.89 4.88
CA GLU A 125 -12.66 -8.38 3.88
C GLU A 125 -12.02 -7.31 2.99
N ILE A 126 -11.14 -6.47 3.53
CA ILE A 126 -10.29 -5.55 2.76
C ILE A 126 -9.43 -6.34 1.77
N TYR A 127 -8.76 -7.40 2.22
CA TYR A 127 -7.97 -8.26 1.34
C TYR A 127 -8.81 -8.88 0.22
N ASN A 128 -9.99 -9.40 0.54
CA ASN A 128 -10.92 -9.99 -0.43
C ASN A 128 -11.38 -8.97 -1.48
N CYS A 129 -11.61 -7.73 -1.08
CA CYS A 129 -11.93 -6.63 -1.99
C CYS A 129 -10.73 -6.30 -2.89
N CYS A 130 -9.57 -6.01 -2.28
CA CYS A 130 -8.34 -5.62 -2.99
C CYS A 130 -7.79 -6.70 -3.92
N SER A 131 -8.04 -7.97 -3.64
CA SER A 131 -7.60 -9.09 -4.50
C SER A 131 -8.40 -9.21 -5.79
N ARG A 132 -9.62 -8.65 -5.84
CA ARG A 132 -10.49 -8.65 -7.02
C ARG A 132 -10.29 -7.40 -7.87
N ASP A 133 -10.23 -6.25 -7.21
CA ASP A 133 -9.95 -4.94 -7.78
C ASP A 133 -9.09 -4.19 -6.76
N ASN A 134 -8.01 -3.54 -7.20
CA ASN A 134 -7.13 -2.77 -6.33
C ASN A 134 -7.88 -1.69 -5.53
N HIS A 135 -9.09 -1.30 -5.96
CA HIS A 135 -9.95 -0.33 -5.29
C HIS A 135 -11.28 -0.96 -4.85
N PHE A 136 -11.85 -0.42 -3.77
CA PHE A 136 -13.17 -0.80 -3.29
C PHE A 136 -13.93 0.42 -2.78
N LYS A 137 -15.26 0.31 -2.68
CA LYS A 137 -16.13 1.31 -2.07
C LYS A 137 -16.56 0.86 -0.69
N PRO A 138 -16.89 1.78 0.24
CA PRO A 138 -17.43 1.40 1.56
C PRO A 138 -18.64 0.45 1.48
N ARG A 139 -19.47 0.59 0.45
CA ARG A 139 -20.62 -0.30 0.20
C ARG A 139 -20.25 -1.75 -0.11
N ASP A 140 -19.00 -2.01 -0.52
CA ASP A 140 -18.54 -3.37 -0.82
C ASP A 140 -18.28 -4.12 0.50
N MET A 141 -18.14 -3.40 1.62
CA MET A 141 -18.01 -3.92 2.99
C MET A 141 -19.37 -4.26 3.66
N LYS A 142 -20.48 -4.23 2.90
CA LYS A 142 -21.82 -4.61 3.38
C LYS A 142 -21.87 -5.96 4.13
N PRO A 143 -21.11 -7.01 3.76
CA PRO A 143 -21.10 -8.26 4.52
C PRO A 143 -20.78 -8.07 6.01
N LEU A 144 -19.90 -7.13 6.36
CA LEU A 144 -19.51 -6.87 7.75
C LEU A 144 -20.67 -6.31 8.58
N VAL A 145 -21.50 -5.46 7.97
CA VAL A 145 -22.70 -4.90 8.61
C VAL A 145 -23.80 -5.95 8.71
N LYS A 146 -24.07 -6.68 7.61
CA LYS A 146 -25.10 -7.72 7.58
C LYS A 146 -24.86 -8.84 8.60
N ASN A 147 -23.60 -9.16 8.87
CA ASN A 147 -23.22 -10.19 9.83
C ASN A 147 -23.05 -9.64 11.26
N ASN A 148 -23.47 -8.40 11.53
CA ASN A 148 -23.38 -7.73 12.84
C ASN A 148 -21.95 -7.67 13.41
N ILE A 149 -20.91 -7.67 12.56
CA ILE A 149 -19.52 -7.52 12.99
C ILE A 149 -19.27 -6.06 13.40
N PHE A 150 -19.77 -5.12 12.58
CA PHE A 150 -19.76 -3.68 12.82
C PHE A 150 -21.13 -3.10 12.53
N ASP A 151 -21.52 -2.04 13.25
CA ASP A 151 -22.56 -1.14 12.73
C ASP A 151 -21.99 -0.21 11.65
N GLU A 152 -22.86 0.54 10.96
CA GLU A 152 -22.44 1.43 9.86
C GLU A 152 -21.50 2.55 10.32
N ASN A 153 -21.70 3.09 11.54
CA ASN A 153 -20.89 4.16 12.09
C ASN A 153 -19.51 3.63 12.53
N GLU A 154 -19.48 2.50 13.25
CA GLU A 154 -18.26 1.82 13.65
C GLU A 154 -17.40 1.45 12.44
N LEU A 155 -18.00 0.85 11.41
CA LEU A 155 -17.28 0.49 10.18
C LEU A 155 -16.70 1.72 9.48
N SER A 156 -17.48 2.80 9.37
CA SER A 156 -17.01 4.06 8.80
C SER A 156 -15.84 4.65 9.60
N GLN A 157 -15.91 4.62 10.93
CA GLN A 157 -14.83 5.09 11.80
C GLN A 157 -13.56 4.24 11.65
N GLU A 158 -13.67 2.92 11.59
CA GLU A 158 -12.51 2.03 11.41
C GLU A 158 -11.87 2.19 10.02
N LEU A 159 -12.65 2.32 8.95
CA LEU A 159 -12.10 2.62 7.62
C LEU A 159 -11.38 3.97 7.59
N ASN A 160 -11.95 5.01 8.23
CA ASN A 160 -11.29 6.31 8.36
C ASN A 160 -10.01 6.21 9.21
N ARG A 161 -10.02 5.38 10.25
CA ARG A 161 -8.83 5.14 11.08
C ARG A 161 -7.71 4.49 10.28
N LEU A 162 -8.01 3.50 9.46
CA LEU A 162 -7.04 2.87 8.55
C LEU A 162 -6.48 3.85 7.52
N VAL A 163 -7.29 4.80 7.04
CA VAL A 163 -6.80 5.90 6.20
C VAL A 163 -5.86 6.82 6.98
N GLN A 164 -6.20 7.22 8.20
CA GLN A 164 -5.33 8.07 9.04
C GLN A 164 -4.00 7.41 9.39
N LEU A 165 -4.02 6.09 9.58
CA LEU A 165 -2.84 5.29 9.92
C LEU A 165 -2.02 4.85 8.70
N ASN A 166 -2.32 5.37 7.50
CA ASN A 166 -1.58 5.06 6.28
C ASN A 166 -1.57 3.55 5.93
N TYR A 167 -2.70 2.87 6.15
CA TYR A 167 -2.95 1.52 5.62
C TYR A 167 -3.75 1.62 4.32
N LEU A 168 -4.72 2.53 4.30
CA LEU A 168 -5.57 2.80 3.14
C LEU A 168 -5.32 4.21 2.60
N ALA A 169 -5.43 4.35 1.29
CA ALA A 169 -5.58 5.63 0.61
C ALA A 169 -7.05 5.82 0.19
N PHE A 170 -7.57 7.03 0.35
CA PHE A 170 -8.92 7.41 -0.07
C PHE A 170 -8.85 8.33 -1.28
N ASP A 171 -9.57 7.97 -2.35
CA ASP A 171 -9.80 8.81 -3.51
C ASP A 171 -11.14 9.55 -3.34
N PRO A 172 -11.13 10.87 -3.08
CA PRO A 172 -12.35 11.65 -2.88
C PRO A 172 -13.17 11.80 -4.16
N THR A 173 -12.55 11.71 -5.34
CA THR A 173 -13.23 11.89 -6.62
C THR A 173 -14.09 10.68 -6.99
N ARG A 174 -13.61 9.48 -6.67
CA ARG A 174 -14.30 8.21 -6.94
C ARG A 174 -15.02 7.65 -5.72
N SER A 175 -14.76 8.23 -4.54
CA SER A 175 -15.19 7.72 -3.24
C SER A 175 -14.79 6.25 -3.06
N THR A 176 -13.54 5.94 -3.41
CA THR A 176 -12.96 4.60 -3.32
C THR A 176 -11.79 4.58 -2.35
N LEU A 177 -11.57 3.42 -1.74
CA LEU A 177 -10.45 3.09 -0.89
C LEU A 177 -9.56 2.09 -1.61
N GLN A 178 -8.27 2.12 -1.32
CA GLN A 178 -7.30 1.10 -1.74
C GLN A 178 -6.20 0.96 -0.68
N LEU A 179 -5.44 -0.12 -0.71
CA LEU A 179 -4.24 -0.22 0.12
C LEU A 179 -3.20 0.78 -0.36
N GLN A 180 -2.43 1.35 0.59
CA GLN A 180 -1.43 2.37 0.28
C GLN A 180 -0.16 1.73 -0.30
N GLY A 181 -0.25 1.33 -1.57
CA GLY A 181 0.85 0.73 -2.33
C GLY A 181 0.80 -0.80 -2.35
N ASN A 182 1.50 -1.39 -3.31
CA ASN A 182 1.51 -2.84 -3.51
C ASN A 182 2.18 -3.56 -2.32
N THR A 183 3.19 -2.97 -1.69
CA THR A 183 3.87 -3.57 -0.53
C THR A 183 2.90 -3.77 0.65
N MET A 184 1.92 -2.87 0.79
CA MET A 184 0.87 -2.97 1.80
C MET A 184 -0.07 -4.15 1.48
N PHE A 185 -0.41 -4.35 0.20
CA PHE A 185 -1.18 -5.52 -0.25
C PHE A 185 -0.47 -6.82 0.07
N TYR A 186 0.82 -6.93 -0.24
CA TYR A 186 1.58 -8.14 0.07
C TYR A 186 1.76 -8.34 1.59
N GLY A 187 1.89 -7.26 2.36
CA GLY A 187 1.92 -7.32 3.83
C GLY A 187 0.61 -7.84 4.41
N LEU A 188 -0.54 -7.35 3.91
CA LEU A 188 -1.86 -7.83 4.30
C LEU A 188 -2.05 -9.30 3.92
N GLN A 189 -1.63 -9.67 2.71
CA GLN A 189 -1.69 -11.06 2.26
C GLN A 189 -0.88 -11.99 3.18
N ALA A 190 0.32 -11.56 3.59
CA ALA A 190 1.16 -12.33 4.50
C ALA A 190 0.48 -12.49 5.87
N PHE A 191 -0.09 -11.41 6.41
CA PHE A 191 -0.85 -11.44 7.67
C PHE A 191 -2.03 -12.43 7.61
N ILE A 192 -2.86 -12.37 6.57
CA ILE A 192 -4.00 -13.27 6.40
C ILE A 192 -3.56 -14.74 6.28
N LYS A 193 -2.45 -15.02 5.63
CA LYS A 193 -1.89 -16.39 5.54
C LYS A 193 -1.45 -16.90 6.90
N LEU A 194 -0.84 -16.05 7.73
CA LEU A 194 -0.43 -16.42 9.10
C LEU A 194 -1.66 -16.75 9.96
N THR A 195 -2.66 -15.88 9.96
CA THR A 195 -3.88 -16.10 10.78
C THR A 195 -4.72 -17.27 10.27
N GLY A 196 -4.77 -17.50 8.95
CA GLY A 196 -5.45 -18.66 8.36
C GLY A 196 -4.76 -19.99 8.66
N ALA A 197 -3.43 -20.01 8.78
CA ALA A 197 -2.66 -21.19 9.16
C ALA A 197 -2.82 -21.58 10.64
N GLU A 198 -3.16 -20.63 11.52
CA GLU A 198 -3.43 -20.88 12.93
C GLU A 198 -4.80 -21.52 13.17
N HIS A 199 -5.82 -21.17 12.37
CA HIS A 199 -7.16 -21.77 12.46
C HIS A 199 -7.22 -23.20 11.89
N GLY A 200 -6.28 -23.58 11.02
CA GLY A 200 -6.17 -24.94 10.47
C GLY A 200 -5.45 -25.95 11.36
N LYS A 201 -4.94 -25.54 12.54
CA LYS A 201 -4.24 -26.40 13.50
C LYS A 201 -5.09 -26.84 14.71
N GLN A 202 -6.39 -26.53 14.72
CA GLN A 202 -7.33 -26.90 15.79
C GLN A 202 -8.39 -27.93 15.37
N ILE A 203 -8.07 -28.84 14.43
CA ILE A 203 -8.94 -30.00 14.11
C ILE A 203 -8.17 -31.30 14.36
#